data_AF-A8UZ85-F1
#
_entry.id   AF-A8UZ85-F1
#
_cell.length_a   1.000
_cell.length_b   1.000
_cell.length_c   1.000
_cell.angle_alpha   90.00
_cell.angle_beta   90.00
_cell.angle_gamma   90.00
#
_symmetry.space_group_name_H-M   'P 1'
#
loop_
_entity.id
_entity.type
_entity.pdbx_description
1 polymer ?
#
loop_
_entity_poly.entity_id
_entity_poly.type
_entity_poly.pdbx_seq_one_letter_code
_entity_poly.pdbx_strand_id
1 'polypeptide(L)' 'MRYKKGLEEVGKAIINIGVASVVFAVIQPIVNDKFSPTLSVGAVFVFIVLATVGFYVVSLGGDCNDKDL' A
#
# COMPACT_ATOMS: atom_id res chain seq x y z
N MET A 1 7.95 20.16 11.16
CA MET A 1 8.31 20.22 9.73
C MET A 1 9.03 18.96 9.22
N ARG A 2 10.14 18.47 9.82
CA ARG A 2 10.81 17.22 9.32
C ARG A 2 10.04 15.91 9.59
N TYR A 3 9.44 15.78 10.77
CA TYR A 3 8.74 14.54 11.16
C TYR A 3 7.45 14.29 10.38
N LYS A 4 6.71 15.36 10.05
CA LYS A 4 5.47 15.29 9.25
C LYS A 4 5.73 14.73 7.84
N LYS A 5 6.72 15.31 7.14
CA LYS A 5 7.17 14.83 5.83
C LYS A 5 7.71 13.39 5.88
N GLY A 6 8.42 13.03 6.96
CA GLY A 6 8.85 11.65 7.17
C GLY A 6 7.69 10.66 7.32
N LEU A 7 6.63 11.03 8.04
CA LEU A 7 5.42 10.20 8.15
C LEU A 7 4.72 10.05 6.80
N GLU A 8 4.63 11.12 6.01
CA GLU A 8 4.06 11.07 4.67
C GLU A 8 4.82 10.08 3.75
N GLU A 9 6.16 10.16 3.73
CA GLU A 9 7.00 9.24 2.95
C GLU A 9 6.87 7.79 3.43
N VAL A 10 6.82 7.57 4.75
CA VAL A 10 6.60 6.23 5.34
C VAL A 10 5.23 5.68 4.95
N GLY A 11 4.18 6.49 5.04
CA GLY A 11 2.83 6.06 4.65
C GLY A 11 2.73 5.70 3.17
N LYS A 12 3.36 6.50 2.29
CA LYS A 12 3.50 6.18 0.85
C LYS A 12 4.27 4.87 0.62
N ALA A 13 5.35 4.64 1.36
CA ALA A 13 6.10 3.39 1.29
C ALA A 13 5.28 2.17 1.72
N ILE A 14 4.47 2.29 2.79
CA ILE A 14 3.57 1.23 3.25
C ILE A 14 2.53 0.89 2.17
N ILE A 15 1.94 1.90 1.51
CA ILE A 15 1.00 1.69 0.41
C ILE A 15 1.69 0.95 -0.75
N ASN A 16 2.91 1.36 -1.13
CA ASN A 16 3.68 0.70 -2.18
C ASN A 16 4.01 -0.76 -1.85
N ILE A 17 4.34 -1.08 -0.60
CA ILE A 17 4.53 -2.46 -0.14
C ILE A 17 3.21 -3.24 -0.29
N GLY A 18 2.08 -2.62 0.07
CA GLY A 18 0.76 -3.18 -0.17
C GLY A 18 0.54 -3.53 -1.65
N VAL A 19 0.77 -2.58 -2.56
CA VAL A 19 0.63 -2.81 -4.00
C VAL A 19 1.56 -3.93 -4.48
N ALA A 20 2.82 -3.91 -4.05
CA ALA A 20 3.79 -4.95 -4.38
C ALA A 20 3.32 -6.34 -3.91
N SER A 21 2.72 -6.44 -2.73
CA SER A 21 2.18 -7.72 -2.23
C SER A 21 1.11 -8.30 -3.16
N VAL A 22 0.23 -7.46 -3.73
CA VAL A 22 -0.77 -7.88 -4.71
C VAL A 22 -0.11 -8.32 -6.02
N VAL A 23 0.89 -7.56 -6.49
CA VAL A 23 1.65 -7.92 -7.70
C VAL A 23 2.32 -9.28 -7.53
N PHE A 24 2.99 -9.53 -6.40
CA PHE A 24 3.70 -10.78 -6.15
C PHE A 24 2.79 -11.96 -5.81
N ALA A 25 1.62 -11.73 -5.20
CA ALA A 25 0.72 -12.82 -4.81
C ALA A 25 -0.40 -13.10 -5.82
N VAL A 26 -0.66 -12.18 -6.76
CA VAL A 26 -1.71 -12.33 -7.79
C VAL A 26 -1.10 -12.35 -9.19
N ILE A 27 -0.42 -11.26 -9.59
CA ILE A 27 0.07 -11.12 -10.98
C ILE A 27 1.16 -12.15 -11.28
N GLN A 28 2.16 -12.28 -10.40
CA GLN A 28 3.27 -13.23 -10.59
C GLN A 28 2.78 -14.69 -10.70
N PRO A 29 1.89 -15.20 -9.84
CA PRO A 29 1.32 -16.54 -9.99
C PRO A 29 0.51 -16.74 -11.27
N ILE A 30 -0.21 -15.72 -11.75
CA ILE A 30 -0.94 -15.80 -13.03
C ILE A 30 0.05 -15.99 -14.18
N VAL A 31 1.12 -15.19 -14.23
CA VAL A 31 2.14 -15.27 -15.30
C VAL A 31 2.88 -16.61 -15.31
N ASN A 32 2.95 -17.29 -14.16
CA ASN A 32 3.64 -18.58 -14.00
C ASN A 32 2.68 -19.79 -13.96
N ASP A 33 1.40 -19.64 -14.32
CA ASP A 33 0.38 -20.69 -14.27
C ASP A 33 0.23 -21.37 -12.88
N LYS A 34 0.54 -20.63 -11.80
CA LYS A 34 0.46 -21.07 -10.39
C LYS A 34 -0.62 -20.34 -9.60
N PHE A 35 -1.65 -19.85 -10.28
CA PHE A 35 -2.69 -19.05 -9.64
C PHE A 35 -3.43 -19.84 -8.57
N SER A 36 -3.57 -19.23 -7.38
CA SER A 36 -4.38 -19.75 -6.29
C SER A 36 -5.39 -18.68 -5.87
N PRO A 37 -6.70 -18.96 -6.00
CA PRO A 37 -7.76 -18.04 -5.57
C PRO A 37 -7.63 -17.68 -4.09
N THR A 38 -7.29 -18.64 -3.23
CA THR A 38 -7.15 -18.43 -1.78
C THR A 38 -6.02 -17.46 -1.45
N LEU A 39 -4.86 -17.60 -2.11
CA LEU A 39 -3.73 -16.66 -1.93
C LEU A 39 -4.08 -15.26 -2.45
N SER A 40 -4.84 -15.19 -3.53
CA SER A 40 -5.23 -13.91 -4.13
C SER A 40 -6.20 -13.13 -3.24
N VAL A 41 -7.20 -13.80 -2.67
CA VAL A 41 -8.10 -13.18 -1.68
C VAL A 41 -7.32 -12.74 -0.43
N GLY A 42 -6.39 -13.56 0.05
CA GLY A 42 -5.51 -13.19 1.16
C GLY A 42 -4.66 -11.96 0.86
N ALA A 43 -4.10 -11.85 -0.34
CA ALA A 43 -3.30 -10.71 -0.77
C ALA A 43 -4.13 -9.41 -0.83
N VAL A 44 -5.37 -9.49 -1.32
CA VAL A 44 -6.30 -8.35 -1.31
C VAL A 44 -6.60 -7.90 0.13
N PHE A 45 -6.81 -8.84 1.05
CA PHE A 45 -7.03 -8.50 2.46
C PHE A 45 -5.82 -7.80 3.08
N VAL A 46 -4.60 -8.34 2.86
CA VAL A 46 -3.35 -7.72 3.31
C VAL A 46 -3.18 -6.32 2.72
N PHE A 47 -3.49 -6.14 1.43
CA PHE A 47 -3.46 -4.84 0.78
C PHE A 47 -4.40 -3.84 1.44
N ILE A 48 -5.65 -4.22 1.73
CA ILE A 48 -6.62 -3.32 2.38
C ILE A 48 -6.11 -2.87 3.75
N VAL A 49 -5.54 -3.77 4.53
CA VAL A 49 -4.96 -3.44 5.84
C VAL A 49 -3.79 -2.48 5.69
N LEU A 50 -2.84 -2.78 4.81
CA LEU A 50 -1.67 -1.93 4.57
C LEU A 50 -2.04 -0.57 3.99
N ALA A 51 -3.01 -0.52 3.07
CA ALA A 51 -3.52 0.72 2.49
C ALA A 51 -4.20 1.58 3.57
N THR A 52 -4.97 0.97 4.48
CA THR A 52 -5.62 1.68 5.58
C THR A 52 -4.58 2.28 6.54
N VAL A 53 -3.58 1.48 6.93
CA VAL A 53 -2.48 1.94 7.81
C VAL A 53 -1.65 3.01 7.11
N GLY A 54 -1.26 2.79 5.86
CA GLY A 54 -0.49 3.73 5.07
C GLY A 54 -1.23 5.05 4.88
N PHE A 55 -2.53 5.01 4.53
CA PHE A 55 -3.37 6.19 4.43
C PHE A 55 -3.47 6.94 5.76
N TYR A 56 -3.70 6.25 6.88
CA TYR A 56 -3.72 6.85 8.21
C TYR A 56 -2.39 7.57 8.52
N VAL A 57 -1.26 6.90 8.27
CA VAL A 57 0.08 7.46 8.48
C VAL A 57 0.35 8.66 7.56
N VAL A 58 -0.05 8.61 6.28
CA VAL A 58 0.01 9.76 5.36
C VAL A 58 -0.82 10.91 5.89
N SER A 59 -2.05 10.66 6.35
CA SER A 59 -2.94 11.71 6.86
C SER A 59 -2.42 12.40 8.12
N LEU A 60 -1.65 11.70 8.96
CA LEU A 60 -0.96 12.29 10.11
C LEU A 60 0.28 13.12 9.71
N GLY A 61 0.88 12.77 8.57
CA GLY A 61 2.04 13.45 8.00
C GLY A 61 1.71 14.65 7.11
N GLY A 62 0.51 14.68 6.50
CA GLY A 62 0.11 15.75 5.60
C GLY A 62 -0.11 17.08 6.32
N ASP A 63 0.59 18.13 5.89
CA ASP A 63 0.10 19.50 6.06
C ASP A 63 -1.06 19.69 5.07
N CYS A 64 -2.15 20.33 5.47
CA CYS A 64 -3.39 20.52 4.71
C CYS A 64 -3.26 21.35 3.39
N ASN A 65 -2.07 21.43 2.79
CA ASN A 65 -1.77 22.33 1.69
C ASN A 65 -1.40 21.65 0.37
N ASP A 66 -1.52 20.33 0.25
CA ASP A 66 -1.54 19.65 -1.07
C ASP A 66 -2.94 19.80 -1.71
N LYS A 67 -3.35 21.05 -1.90
CA LYS A 67 -4.28 21.45 -2.93
C LYS A 67 -3.45 22.09 -4.04
N ASP A 68 -2.72 21.29 -4.80
CA ASP A 68 -2.24 21.72 -6.12
C ASP A 68 -2.25 20.49 -7.04
N LEU A 69 -3.44 20.30 -7.61
CA LEU A 69 -3.66 19.70 -8.93
C LEU A 69 -2.87 20.48 -9.99
#